data_AF-A0A966ESI5-F1
#
_entry.id   AF-A0A966ESI5-F1
#
_cell.length_a   1.000
_cell.length_b   1.000
_cell.length_c   1.000
_cell.angle_alpha   90.00
_cell.angle_beta   90.00
_cell.angle_gamma   90.00
#
_symmetry.space_group_name_H-M   'P 1'
#
loop_
_entity.id
_entity.type
_entity.pdbx_description
1 polymer ?
#
loop_
_entity_poly.entity_id
_entity_poly.type
_entity_poly.pdbx_seq_one_letter_code
_entity_poly.pdbx_strand_id
1 'polypeptide(L)'
;MIQRLFSFIKKPTSRNIIVNTIGNYLNVFFVAFFAFLLVRIMHPSDYGVLSVLLGVAYVLANILDFGTTASIYSYLPPMIEKRHKNTYVFLKTILSYQTGFSIIVITLLFIFFPYLDKVFFKTGAPEYELYLTTFSVLFLIWQNYAINALNAAKQFLKANLYLNLSNVIKTIVIIALIPLNLVTVGSIIFTFGILGPAVFFILLFFEKKYIFFRIIKAPIVKEEFKFAYTLTFFIASQFFNLASRMDLFLLSFFLSKSPEVGYYGLAQKIILTVMASVASITQVLSPNFSKIKTKQEIMKEFRHGFLYLLIPAFLFIALYFTPNWVFYLFFTEKFAQTAAITK
;
A
#
# COMPACT_ATOMS: atom_id res chain seq x y z
N MET A 1 -7.63 -9.00 37.18
CA MET A 1 -7.66 -8.36 35.83
C MET A 1 -6.48 -8.77 34.95
N ILE A 2 -5.25 -8.78 35.47
CA ILE A 2 -4.01 -9.17 34.75
C ILE A 2 -4.05 -10.61 34.21
N GLN A 3 -4.55 -11.58 34.97
CA GLN A 3 -4.69 -12.98 34.50
C GLN A 3 -5.71 -13.14 33.35
N ARG A 4 -6.76 -12.30 33.30
CA ARG A 4 -7.72 -12.27 32.18
C ARG A 4 -7.09 -11.64 30.93
N LEU A 5 -6.21 -10.66 31.10
CA LEU A 5 -5.41 -10.09 30.01
C LEU A 5 -4.45 -11.15 29.42
N PHE A 6 -3.75 -11.90 30.28
CA PHE A 6 -2.84 -12.96 29.85
C PHE A 6 -3.57 -14.13 29.16
N SER A 7 -4.75 -14.54 29.65
CA SER A 7 -5.55 -15.59 29.00
C SER A 7 -6.15 -15.12 27.67
N PHE A 8 -6.42 -13.82 27.53
CA PHE A 8 -6.84 -13.21 26.29
C PHE A 8 -5.70 -13.15 25.26
N ILE A 9 -4.48 -12.79 25.66
CA ILE A 9 -3.27 -12.75 24.80
C ILE A 9 -2.89 -14.16 24.32
N LYS A 10 -3.12 -15.21 25.13
CA LYS A 10 -2.83 -16.60 24.76
C LYS A 10 -3.77 -17.18 23.70
N LYS A 11 -4.91 -16.54 23.39
CA LYS A 11 -5.79 -17.02 22.31
C LYS A 11 -5.12 -16.83 20.94
N PRO A 12 -5.17 -17.83 20.04
CA PRO A 12 -4.50 -17.76 18.73
C PRO A 12 -5.02 -16.60 17.87
N THR A 13 -6.30 -16.25 17.99
CA THR A 13 -6.90 -15.08 17.33
C THR A 13 -6.33 -13.77 17.86
N SER A 14 -6.24 -13.59 19.18
CA SER A 14 -5.65 -12.40 19.78
C SER A 14 -4.17 -12.24 19.42
N ARG A 15 -3.42 -13.35 19.40
CA ARG A 15 -2.02 -13.35 18.95
C ARG A 15 -1.89 -12.88 17.49
N ASN A 16 -2.75 -13.36 16.60
CA ASN A 16 -2.74 -12.96 15.19
C ASN A 16 -3.10 -11.48 15.00
N ILE A 17 -4.09 -10.97 15.75
CA ILE A 17 -4.46 -9.55 15.73
C ILE A 17 -3.27 -8.71 16.21
N ILE A 18 -2.69 -9.03 17.36
CA ILE A 18 -1.53 -8.29 17.92
C ILE A 18 -0.35 -8.30 16.94
N VAL A 19 0.00 -9.47 16.38
CA VAL A 19 1.10 -9.59 15.42
C VAL A 19 0.85 -8.76 14.16
N ASN A 20 -0.38 -8.82 13.60
CA ASN A 20 -0.71 -8.05 12.41
C ASN A 20 -0.71 -6.54 12.69
N THR A 21 -1.26 -6.13 13.83
CA THR A 21 -1.28 -4.73 14.27
C THR A 21 0.13 -4.19 14.49
N ILE A 22 1.00 -4.91 15.21
CA ILE A 22 2.40 -4.51 15.41
C ILE A 22 3.14 -4.46 14.06
N GLY A 23 2.94 -5.46 13.21
CA GLY A 23 3.55 -5.50 11.87
C GLY A 23 3.15 -4.30 11.00
N ASN A 24 1.88 -3.93 11.02
CA ASN A 24 1.37 -2.74 10.33
C ASN A 24 1.91 -1.44 10.94
N TYR A 25 1.96 -1.31 12.27
CA TYR A 25 2.56 -0.13 12.90
C TYR A 25 4.05 0.00 12.59
N LEU A 26 4.78 -1.11 12.51
CA LEU A 26 6.19 -1.09 12.10
C LEU A 26 6.32 -0.63 10.63
N ASN A 27 5.39 -1.03 9.76
CA ASN A 27 5.35 -0.52 8.39
C ASN A 27 5.03 0.99 8.34
N VAL A 28 4.07 1.47 9.14
CA VAL A 28 3.78 2.91 9.29
C VAL A 28 5.01 3.66 9.80
N PHE A 29 5.73 3.10 10.77
CA PHE A 29 7.01 3.65 11.24
C PHE A 29 8.01 3.77 10.09
N PHE A 30 8.18 2.74 9.26
CA PHE A 30 9.06 2.83 8.09
C PHE A 30 8.61 3.89 7.10
N VAL A 31 7.31 4.02 6.83
CA VAL A 31 6.78 5.10 5.96
C VAL A 31 7.14 6.48 6.51
N ALA A 32 6.95 6.71 7.81
CA ALA A 32 7.32 7.95 8.48
C ALA A 32 8.84 8.18 8.48
N PHE A 33 9.62 7.14 8.75
CA PHE A 33 11.08 7.17 8.75
C PHE A 33 11.63 7.48 7.35
N PHE A 34 11.07 6.88 6.30
CA PHE A 34 11.45 7.19 4.92
C PHE A 34 11.08 8.62 4.55
N ALA A 35 9.90 9.11 4.94
CA ALA A 35 9.55 10.51 4.74
C ALA A 35 10.57 11.43 5.44
N PHE A 36 10.89 11.16 6.71
CA PHE A 36 11.90 11.87 7.50
C PHE A 36 13.30 11.86 6.87
N LEU A 37 13.72 10.72 6.31
CA LEU A 37 15.01 10.58 5.64
C LEU A 37 15.03 11.36 4.32
N LEU A 38 13.99 11.20 3.50
CA LEU A 38 13.91 11.81 2.17
C LEU A 38 13.85 13.35 2.22
N VAL A 39 13.13 13.94 3.20
CA VAL A 39 13.05 15.41 3.33
C VAL A 39 14.36 16.07 3.77
N ARG A 40 15.34 15.28 4.23
CA ARG A 40 16.69 15.77 4.57
C ARG A 40 17.64 15.75 3.38
N ILE A 41 17.46 14.78 2.49
CA ILE A 41 18.37 14.53 1.37
C ILE A 41 17.85 15.12 0.05
N MET A 42 16.54 15.30 -0.11
CA MET A 42 15.92 15.80 -1.35
C MET A 42 15.44 17.25 -1.22
N HIS A 43 15.42 17.95 -2.35
CA HIS A 43 14.72 19.23 -2.47
C HIS A 43 13.20 19.03 -2.60
N PRO A 44 12.38 20.01 -2.18
CA PRO A 44 10.92 19.92 -2.28
C PRO A 44 10.40 19.65 -3.70
N SER A 45 11.02 20.22 -4.73
CA SER A 45 10.67 19.97 -6.13
C SER A 45 10.83 18.49 -6.50
N ASP A 46 11.98 17.89 -6.16
CA ASP A 46 12.29 16.49 -6.47
C ASP A 46 11.42 15.54 -5.65
N TYR A 47 11.15 15.90 -4.40
CA TYR A 47 10.21 15.17 -3.55
C TYR A 47 8.78 15.22 -4.11
N GLY A 48 8.39 16.35 -4.71
CA GLY A 48 7.11 16.51 -5.42
C GLY A 48 6.99 15.55 -6.60
N VAL A 49 8.00 15.55 -7.49
CA VAL A 49 8.10 14.60 -8.62
C VAL A 49 8.01 13.15 -8.12
N LEU A 50 8.83 12.81 -7.11
CA LEU A 50 8.82 11.47 -6.50
C LEU A 50 7.44 11.10 -5.96
N SER A 51 6.77 12.02 -5.28
CA SER A 51 5.44 11.79 -4.68
C SER A 51 4.40 11.49 -5.74
N VAL A 52 4.42 12.22 -6.86
CA VAL A 52 3.52 12.01 -8.00
C VAL A 52 3.81 10.67 -8.67
N LEU A 53 5.08 10.37 -9.00
CA LEU A 53 5.44 9.12 -9.68
C LEU A 53 5.16 7.89 -8.82
N LEU A 54 5.49 7.92 -7.53
CA LEU A 54 5.09 6.84 -6.60
C LEU A 54 3.56 6.77 -6.46
N GLY A 55 2.86 7.91 -6.46
CA GLY A 55 1.41 7.98 -6.48
C GLY A 55 0.82 7.24 -7.68
N VAL A 56 1.34 7.51 -8.88
CA VAL A 56 0.98 6.82 -10.12
C VAL A 56 1.26 5.33 -10.00
N ALA A 57 2.45 4.93 -9.56
CA ALA A 57 2.81 3.52 -9.39
C ALA A 57 1.86 2.79 -8.44
N TYR A 58 1.50 3.39 -7.31
CA TYR A 58 0.56 2.80 -6.36
C TYR A 58 -0.86 2.73 -6.91
N VAL A 59 -1.35 3.77 -7.59
CA VAL A 59 -2.69 3.75 -8.20
C VAL A 59 -2.76 2.65 -9.24
N LEU A 60 -1.77 2.59 -10.14
CA LEU A 60 -1.70 1.56 -11.17
C LEU A 60 -1.58 0.16 -10.57
N ALA A 61 -0.75 -0.04 -9.54
CA ALA A 61 -0.63 -1.34 -8.90
C ALA A 61 -1.96 -1.80 -8.26
N ASN A 62 -2.78 -0.88 -7.74
CA ASN A 62 -4.10 -1.21 -7.20
C ASN A 62 -5.16 -1.43 -8.29
N ILE A 63 -5.11 -0.66 -9.39
CA ILE A 63 -5.97 -0.88 -10.56
C ILE A 63 -5.66 -2.23 -11.20
N LEU A 64 -4.38 -2.52 -11.43
CA LEU A 64 -3.95 -3.73 -12.13
C LEU A 64 -3.97 -4.98 -11.24
N ASP A 65 -4.17 -4.83 -9.92
CA ASP A 65 -4.59 -5.92 -9.05
C ASP A 65 -5.97 -6.48 -9.44
N PHE A 66 -6.76 -5.70 -10.20
CA PHE A 66 -8.04 -6.09 -10.77
C PHE A 66 -9.00 -6.70 -9.74
N GLY A 67 -8.99 -6.22 -8.49
CA GLY A 67 -9.83 -6.72 -7.40
C GLY A 67 -9.50 -8.14 -6.92
N THR A 68 -8.41 -8.75 -7.40
CA THR A 68 -8.04 -10.13 -7.03
C THR A 68 -7.78 -10.29 -5.54
N THR A 69 -7.38 -9.23 -4.84
CA THR A 69 -7.34 -9.16 -3.38
C THR A 69 -8.63 -9.70 -2.75
N ALA A 70 -9.81 -9.25 -3.18
CA ALA A 70 -11.09 -9.70 -2.61
C ALA A 70 -11.34 -11.20 -2.85
N SER A 71 -10.97 -11.70 -4.04
CA SER A 71 -11.05 -13.13 -4.35
C SER A 71 -10.13 -13.95 -3.45
N ILE A 72 -8.90 -13.50 -3.23
CA ILE A 72 -7.94 -14.18 -2.35
C ILE A 72 -8.50 -14.28 -0.93
N TYR A 73 -8.98 -13.17 -0.35
CA TYR A 73 -9.51 -13.19 1.03
C TYR A 73 -10.81 -13.97 1.19
N SER A 74 -11.66 -14.05 0.16
CA SER A 74 -12.94 -14.80 0.24
C SER A 74 -12.79 -16.29 -0.03
N TYR A 75 -11.92 -16.70 -0.97
CA TYR A 75 -11.85 -18.08 -1.43
C TYR A 75 -10.63 -18.85 -0.91
N LEU A 76 -9.49 -18.21 -0.65
CA LEU A 76 -8.28 -18.91 -0.20
C LEU A 76 -8.42 -19.53 1.21
N PRO A 77 -8.97 -18.85 2.23
CA PRO A 77 -9.10 -19.43 3.57
C PRO A 77 -9.89 -20.74 3.61
N PRO A 78 -11.11 -20.85 3.04
CA PRO A 78 -11.85 -22.11 3.08
C PRO A 78 -11.18 -23.21 2.26
N MET A 79 -10.45 -22.88 1.18
CA MET A 79 -9.68 -23.85 0.40
C MET A 79 -8.51 -24.44 1.21
N ILE A 80 -7.82 -23.63 2.01
CA ILE A 80 -6.74 -24.09 2.90
C ILE A 80 -7.31 -24.95 4.04
N GLU A 81 -8.38 -24.50 4.69
CA GLU A 81 -8.99 -25.21 5.83
C GLU A 81 -9.53 -26.59 5.42
N LYS A 82 -10.17 -26.69 4.24
CA LYS A 82 -10.68 -27.95 3.70
C LYS A 82 -9.64 -28.77 2.93
N ARG A 83 -8.36 -28.34 2.92
CA ARG A 83 -7.26 -28.93 2.13
C ARG A 83 -7.66 -29.22 0.67
N HIS A 84 -8.35 -28.26 0.06
CA HIS A 84 -8.87 -28.40 -1.29
C HIS A 84 -7.74 -28.63 -2.29
N LYS A 85 -7.87 -29.66 -3.14
CA LYS A 85 -6.84 -30.05 -4.12
C LYS A 85 -6.46 -28.90 -5.07
N ASN A 86 -7.40 -27.99 -5.34
CA ASN A 86 -7.22 -26.89 -6.28
C ASN A 86 -6.59 -25.61 -5.68
N THR A 87 -6.11 -25.62 -4.43
CA THR A 87 -5.56 -24.42 -3.79
C THR A 87 -4.41 -23.80 -4.61
N TYR A 88 -3.49 -24.63 -5.12
CA TYR A 88 -2.36 -24.15 -5.94
C TYR A 88 -2.79 -23.71 -7.35
N VAL A 89 -3.84 -24.33 -7.90
CA VAL A 89 -4.45 -23.96 -9.19
C VAL A 89 -5.05 -22.56 -9.07
N PHE A 90 -5.84 -22.31 -8.03
CA PHE A 90 -6.44 -21.00 -7.75
C PHE A 90 -5.38 -19.89 -7.65
N LEU A 91 -4.32 -20.12 -6.86
CA LEU A 91 -3.21 -19.18 -6.71
C LEU A 91 -2.50 -18.91 -8.04
N LYS A 92 -2.18 -19.96 -8.81
CA LYS A 92 -1.55 -19.80 -10.13
C LYS A 92 -2.46 -19.03 -11.09
N THR A 93 -3.73 -19.41 -11.16
CA THR A 93 -4.73 -18.76 -12.02
C THR A 93 -4.79 -17.27 -11.74
N ILE A 94 -4.93 -16.86 -10.47
CA ILE A 94 -4.97 -15.42 -10.11
C ILE A 94 -3.69 -14.72 -10.53
N LEU A 95 -2.52 -15.27 -10.17
CA LEU A 95 -1.24 -14.66 -10.50
C LEU A 95 -1.05 -14.53 -12.02
N SER A 96 -1.46 -15.53 -12.79
CA SER A 96 -1.35 -15.53 -14.26
C SER A 96 -2.27 -14.48 -14.89
N TYR A 97 -3.54 -14.37 -14.46
CA TYR A 97 -4.44 -13.34 -14.97
C TYR A 97 -3.96 -11.93 -14.61
N GLN A 98 -3.55 -11.74 -13.35
CA GLN A 98 -3.01 -10.47 -12.87
C GLN A 98 -1.75 -10.07 -13.63
N THR A 99 -0.80 -11.00 -13.82
CA THR A 99 0.43 -10.74 -14.57
C THR A 99 0.15 -10.48 -16.04
N GLY A 100 -0.70 -11.29 -16.68
CA GLY A 100 -1.06 -11.12 -18.09
C GLY A 100 -1.70 -9.76 -18.38
N PHE A 101 -2.68 -9.36 -17.55
CA PHE A 101 -3.32 -8.06 -17.69
C PHE A 101 -2.35 -6.91 -17.39
N SER A 102 -1.54 -7.06 -16.35
CA SER A 102 -0.53 -6.06 -15.98
C SER A 102 0.50 -5.83 -17.07
N ILE A 103 0.98 -6.89 -17.74
CA ILE A 103 1.94 -6.78 -18.85
C ILE A 103 1.36 -5.99 -20.02
N ILE A 104 0.08 -6.20 -20.35
CA ILE A 104 -0.59 -5.45 -21.43
C ILE A 104 -0.61 -3.96 -21.07
N VAL A 105 -1.06 -3.61 -19.86
CA VAL A 105 -1.15 -2.20 -19.45
C VAL A 105 0.22 -1.57 -19.27
N ILE A 106 1.20 -2.31 -18.74
CA ILE A 106 2.58 -1.85 -18.59
C ILE A 106 3.23 -1.59 -19.95
N THR A 107 2.99 -2.45 -20.95
CA THR A 107 3.47 -2.21 -22.32
C THR A 107 2.88 -0.93 -22.89
N LEU A 108 1.57 -0.72 -22.71
CA LEU A 108 0.92 0.52 -23.14
C LEU A 108 1.50 1.74 -22.42
N LEU A 109 1.68 1.67 -21.10
CA LEU A 109 2.28 2.75 -20.33
C LEU A 109 3.74 3.00 -20.73
N PHE A 110 4.50 1.97 -21.07
CA PHE A 110 5.87 2.17 -21.53
C PHE A 110 5.92 3.04 -22.80
N ILE A 111 4.91 2.94 -23.67
CA ILE A 111 4.80 3.77 -24.88
C ILE A 111 4.19 5.14 -24.58
N PHE A 112 3.10 5.19 -23.81
CA PHE A 112 2.29 6.41 -23.65
C PHE A 112 2.62 7.24 -22.41
N PHE A 113 3.37 6.72 -21.44
CA PHE A 113 3.60 7.43 -20.18
C PHE A 113 4.42 8.72 -20.34
N PRO A 114 5.47 8.80 -21.18
CA PRO A 114 6.13 10.08 -21.48
C PRO A 114 5.17 11.14 -22.03
N TYR A 115 4.22 10.73 -22.89
CA TYR A 115 3.19 11.62 -23.41
C TYR A 115 2.20 12.05 -22.31
N LEU A 116 1.76 11.11 -21.46
CA LEU A 116 0.90 11.41 -20.32
C LEU A 116 1.59 12.34 -19.31
N ASP A 117 2.88 12.19 -19.07
CA ASP A 117 3.62 13.13 -18.22
C ASP A 117 3.66 14.51 -18.87
N LYS A 118 3.98 14.61 -20.16
CA LYS A 118 4.02 15.92 -20.84
C LYS A 118 2.69 16.68 -20.81
N VAL A 119 1.57 15.97 -20.94
CA VAL A 119 0.23 16.59 -21.07
C VAL A 119 -0.49 16.71 -19.73
N PHE A 120 -0.41 15.70 -18.88
CA PHE A 120 -1.21 15.58 -17.67
C PHE A 120 -0.37 15.76 -16.41
N PHE A 121 0.56 14.85 -16.09
CA PHE A 121 1.23 14.90 -14.80
C PHE A 121 2.22 16.07 -14.68
N LYS A 122 2.83 16.46 -15.80
CA LYS A 122 3.80 17.55 -15.95
C LYS A 122 4.88 17.54 -14.87
N THR A 123 5.33 16.34 -14.49
CA THR A 123 6.38 16.21 -13.48
C THR A 123 7.70 16.72 -14.04
N GLY A 124 7.89 16.61 -15.36
CA GLY A 124 9.12 16.92 -16.07
C GLY A 124 10.31 16.12 -15.54
N ALA A 125 10.02 14.91 -15.06
CA ALA A 125 10.98 13.87 -14.78
C ALA A 125 11.62 13.42 -16.11
N PRO A 126 12.90 13.01 -16.09
CA PRO A 126 13.51 12.32 -17.22
C PRO A 126 12.74 11.06 -17.62
N GLU A 127 12.73 10.72 -18.91
CA GLU A 127 11.97 9.57 -19.43
C GLU A 127 12.36 8.24 -18.76
N TYR A 128 13.64 8.08 -18.39
CA TYR A 128 14.10 6.87 -17.71
C TYR A 128 13.43 6.69 -16.33
N GLU A 129 13.09 7.77 -15.61
CA GLU A 129 12.37 7.70 -14.33
C GLU A 129 10.91 7.29 -14.53
N LEU A 130 10.30 7.73 -15.64
CA LEU A 130 8.96 7.32 -16.04
C LEU A 130 8.92 5.83 -16.39
N TYR A 131 9.89 5.34 -17.18
CA TYR A 131 10.01 3.92 -17.50
C TYR A 131 10.25 3.05 -16.27
N LEU A 132 11.11 3.52 -15.36
CA LEU A 132 11.37 2.86 -14.09
C LEU A 132 10.11 2.77 -13.23
N THR A 133 9.34 3.85 -13.18
CA THR A 133 8.04 3.90 -12.49
C THR A 133 7.07 2.89 -13.11
N THR A 134 6.95 2.84 -14.43
CA THR A 134 6.11 1.85 -15.12
C THR A 134 6.54 0.41 -14.78
N PHE A 135 7.84 0.12 -14.81
CA PHE A 135 8.35 -1.21 -14.49
C PHE A 135 8.11 -1.59 -13.02
N SER A 136 8.21 -0.62 -12.10
CA SER A 136 7.95 -0.84 -10.67
C SER A 136 6.53 -1.32 -10.38
N VAL A 137 5.55 -0.96 -11.21
CA VAL A 137 4.15 -1.37 -11.06
C VAL A 137 4.03 -2.89 -11.05
N LEU A 138 4.75 -3.61 -11.93
CA LEU A 138 4.72 -5.07 -11.98
C LEU A 138 5.18 -5.71 -10.65
N PHE A 139 6.27 -5.19 -10.11
CA PHE A 139 6.87 -5.68 -8.87
C PHE A 139 5.96 -5.42 -7.67
N LEU A 140 5.33 -4.25 -7.61
CA LEU A 140 4.35 -3.92 -6.57
C LEU A 140 3.12 -4.82 -6.63
N ILE A 141 2.60 -5.09 -7.83
CA ILE A 141 1.46 -6.00 -8.06
C ILE A 141 1.78 -7.40 -7.54
N TRP A 142 2.94 -7.94 -7.93
CA TRP A 142 3.38 -9.24 -7.47
C TRP A 142 3.55 -9.26 -5.94
N GLN A 143 4.18 -8.23 -5.35
CA GLN A 143 4.37 -8.17 -3.91
C GLN A 143 3.02 -8.15 -3.17
N ASN A 144 2.07 -7.35 -3.65
CA ASN A 144 0.72 -7.28 -3.10
C ASN A 144 0.01 -8.64 -3.16
N TYR A 145 0.07 -9.33 -4.30
CA TYR A 145 -0.46 -10.68 -4.45
C TYR A 145 0.10 -11.63 -3.38
N ALA A 146 1.42 -11.64 -3.20
CA ALA A 146 2.08 -12.53 -2.25
C ALA A 146 1.74 -12.19 -0.78
N ILE A 147 1.69 -10.91 -0.43
CA ILE A 147 1.27 -10.45 0.90
C ILE A 147 -0.19 -10.86 1.16
N ASN A 148 -1.08 -10.62 0.21
CA ASN A 148 -2.49 -10.96 0.33
C ASN A 148 -2.72 -12.47 0.47
N ALA A 149 -1.98 -13.29 -0.30
CA ALA A 149 -2.05 -14.75 -0.17
C ALA A 149 -1.57 -15.23 1.21
N LEU A 150 -0.47 -14.68 1.74
CA LEU A 150 0.02 -15.02 3.08
C LEU A 150 -0.96 -14.58 4.18
N ASN A 151 -1.51 -13.37 4.08
CA ASN A 151 -2.48 -12.84 5.04
C ASN A 151 -3.78 -13.65 5.04
N ALA A 152 -4.32 -13.98 3.87
CA ALA A 152 -5.49 -14.85 3.75
C ALA A 152 -5.22 -16.28 4.26
N ALA A 153 -3.99 -16.77 4.13
CA ALA A 153 -3.53 -18.02 4.74
C ALA A 153 -3.25 -17.91 6.27
N LYS A 154 -3.59 -16.79 6.92
CA LYS A 154 -3.35 -16.49 8.33
C LYS A 154 -1.86 -16.47 8.72
N GLN A 155 -0.94 -16.29 7.75
CA GLN A 155 0.51 -16.20 7.95
C GLN A 155 0.98 -14.75 8.12
N PHE A 156 0.24 -13.95 8.90
CA PHE A 156 0.50 -12.52 9.12
C PHE A 156 1.92 -12.22 9.61
N LEU A 157 2.46 -13.07 10.50
CA LEU A 157 3.82 -12.90 11.02
C LEU A 157 4.85 -12.90 9.89
N LYS A 158 4.71 -13.83 8.94
CA LYS A 158 5.67 -14.00 7.84
C LYS A 158 5.54 -12.87 6.82
N ALA A 159 4.32 -12.52 6.44
CA ALA A 159 4.06 -11.38 5.57
C ALA A 159 4.68 -10.09 6.12
N ASN A 160 4.44 -9.80 7.40
CA ASN A 160 4.99 -8.63 8.07
C ASN A 160 6.51 -8.73 8.24
N LEU A 161 7.06 -9.89 8.57
CA LEU A 161 8.51 -10.07 8.71
C LEU A 161 9.24 -9.79 7.40
N TYR A 162 8.81 -10.37 6.29
CA TYR A 162 9.46 -10.15 5.00
C TYR A 162 9.31 -8.70 4.51
N LEU A 163 8.13 -8.09 4.75
CA LEU A 163 7.89 -6.69 4.38
C LEU A 163 8.80 -5.74 5.17
N ASN A 164 8.95 -5.98 6.48
CA ASN A 164 9.82 -5.15 7.31
C ASN A 164 11.30 -5.41 7.02
N LEU A 165 11.72 -6.64 6.74
CA LEU A 165 13.09 -6.93 6.28
C LEU A 165 13.38 -6.23 4.93
N SER A 166 12.43 -6.22 4.01
CA SER A 166 12.51 -5.44 2.78
C SER A 166 12.67 -3.93 3.07
N ASN A 167 11.93 -3.39 4.04
CA ASN A 167 12.08 -1.99 4.48
C ASN A 167 13.46 -1.70 5.10
N VAL A 168 14.02 -2.64 5.88
CA VAL A 168 15.39 -2.52 6.41
C VAL A 168 16.40 -2.48 5.27
N ILE A 169 16.29 -3.37 4.28
CA ILE A 169 17.20 -3.40 3.14
C ILE A 169 17.10 -2.12 2.30
N LYS A 170 15.88 -1.62 2.05
CA LYS A 170 15.67 -0.31 1.40
C LYS A 170 16.35 0.81 2.18
N THR A 171 16.24 0.81 3.51
CA THR A 171 16.90 1.79 4.37
C THR A 171 18.42 1.74 4.22
N ILE A 172 19.01 0.55 4.28
CA ILE A 172 20.46 0.35 4.12
C ILE A 172 20.91 0.88 2.76
N VAL A 173 20.18 0.56 1.68
CA VAL A 173 20.54 1.02 0.33
C VAL A 173 20.44 2.54 0.22
N ILE A 174 19.36 3.17 0.70
CA ILE A 174 19.25 4.64 0.66
C ILE A 174 20.39 5.28 1.45
N ILE A 175 20.69 4.79 2.66
CA ILE A 175 21.79 5.32 3.48
C ILE A 175 23.14 5.15 2.77
N ALA A 176 23.37 4.03 2.08
CA ALA A 176 24.59 3.79 1.31
C ALA A 176 24.71 4.71 0.08
N LEU A 177 23.59 5.14 -0.53
CA LEU A 177 23.59 6.07 -1.66
C LEU A 177 23.91 7.52 -1.25
N ILE A 178 23.64 7.90 0.01
CA ILE A 178 23.90 9.26 0.52
C ILE A 178 25.38 9.67 0.39
N PRO A 179 26.37 8.95 0.94
CA PRO A 179 27.78 9.36 0.84
C PRO A 179 28.31 9.31 -0.60
N LEU A 180 27.64 8.58 -1.49
CA LEU A 180 28.01 8.47 -2.91
C LEU A 180 27.38 9.60 -3.76
N ASN A 181 26.53 10.45 -3.18
CA ASN A 181 25.74 11.47 -3.89
C ASN A 181 24.90 10.89 -5.05
N LEU A 182 24.46 9.64 -4.92
CA LEU A 182 23.66 8.93 -5.94
C LEU A 182 22.16 8.97 -5.65
N VAL A 183 21.73 9.80 -4.69
CA VAL A 183 20.32 9.95 -4.32
C VAL A 183 19.62 10.83 -5.36
N THR A 184 18.94 10.17 -6.31
CA THR A 184 18.06 10.79 -7.29
C THR A 184 16.63 10.26 -7.16
N VAL A 185 15.64 10.94 -7.78
CA VAL A 185 14.24 10.46 -7.83
C VAL A 185 14.19 9.04 -8.39
N GLY A 186 14.89 8.78 -9.50
CA GLY A 186 15.03 7.44 -10.07
C GLY A 186 15.61 6.41 -9.09
N SER A 187 16.68 6.72 -8.37
CA SER A 187 17.28 5.77 -7.40
C SER A 187 16.31 5.38 -6.27
N ILE A 188 15.48 6.33 -5.84
CA ILE A 188 14.45 6.09 -4.83
C ILE A 188 13.31 5.26 -5.40
N ILE A 189 12.82 5.59 -6.61
CA ILE A 189 11.79 4.79 -7.29
C ILE A 189 12.26 3.35 -7.50
N PHE A 190 13.51 3.14 -7.92
CA PHE A 190 14.10 1.80 -8.04
C PHE A 190 14.08 1.07 -6.69
N THR A 191 14.53 1.74 -5.64
CA THR A 191 14.63 1.15 -4.30
C THR A 191 13.25 0.74 -3.74
N PHE A 192 12.26 1.62 -3.84
CA PHE A 192 10.92 1.35 -3.33
C PHE A 192 10.10 0.44 -4.23
N GLY A 193 10.20 0.64 -5.53
CA GLY A 193 9.32 0.05 -6.52
C GLY A 193 9.81 -1.28 -7.09
N ILE A 194 11.12 -1.56 -7.07
CA ILE A 194 11.69 -2.79 -7.65
C ILE A 194 12.46 -3.56 -6.59
N LEU A 195 13.48 -2.93 -5.98
CA LEU A 195 14.35 -3.62 -5.02
C LEU A 195 13.57 -4.14 -3.81
N GLY A 196 12.72 -3.30 -3.20
CA GLY A 196 11.89 -3.69 -2.06
C GLY A 196 11.03 -4.94 -2.33
N PRO A 197 10.16 -4.91 -3.36
CA PRO A 197 9.41 -6.08 -3.80
C PRO A 197 10.29 -7.30 -4.15
N ALA A 198 11.41 -7.10 -4.86
CA ALA A 198 12.31 -8.19 -5.23
C ALA A 198 12.90 -8.88 -4.00
N VAL A 199 13.37 -8.12 -3.01
CA VAL A 199 13.85 -8.63 -1.73
C VAL A 199 12.76 -9.42 -1.00
N PHE A 200 11.54 -8.90 -0.96
CA PHE A 200 10.40 -9.60 -0.37
C PHE A 200 10.19 -10.97 -1.05
N PHE A 201 10.23 -11.00 -2.39
CA PHE A 201 10.08 -12.24 -3.15
C PHE A 201 11.22 -13.22 -2.95
N ILE A 202 12.45 -12.74 -2.89
CA ILE A 202 13.64 -13.58 -2.63
C ILE A 202 13.49 -14.27 -1.27
N LEU A 203 13.14 -13.51 -0.22
CA LEU A 203 12.89 -14.06 1.11
C LEU A 203 11.77 -15.11 1.11
N LEU A 204 10.65 -14.80 0.45
CA LEU A 204 9.53 -15.73 0.33
C LEU A 204 9.90 -17.00 -0.45
N PHE A 205 10.65 -16.86 -1.54
CA PHE A 205 11.07 -17.98 -2.39
C PHE A 205 11.95 -18.96 -1.62
N PHE A 206 12.92 -18.46 -0.84
CA PHE A 206 13.79 -19.33 -0.06
C PHE A 206 13.04 -20.13 1.01
N GLU A 207 12.10 -19.51 1.72
CA GLU A 207 11.33 -20.22 2.76
C GLU A 207 10.27 -21.17 2.17
N LYS A 208 9.61 -20.75 1.08
CA LYS A 208 8.44 -21.45 0.51
C LYS A 208 8.72 -22.07 -0.86
N LYS A 209 9.98 -22.39 -1.16
CA LYS A 209 10.45 -22.99 -2.42
C LYS A 209 9.53 -24.12 -2.90
N TYR A 210 9.14 -25.03 -2.01
CA TYR A 210 8.24 -26.14 -2.33
C TYR A 210 6.86 -25.71 -2.83
N ILE A 211 6.26 -24.73 -2.15
CA ILE A 211 4.94 -24.19 -2.51
C ILE A 211 5.03 -23.46 -3.84
N PHE A 212 6.09 -22.67 -4.04
CA PHE A 212 6.34 -21.94 -5.27
C PHE A 212 6.39 -22.90 -6.48
N PHE A 213 7.16 -23.99 -6.39
CA PHE A 213 7.21 -24.98 -7.47
C PHE A 213 5.87 -25.67 -7.73
N ARG A 214 5.07 -25.93 -6.69
CA ARG A 214 3.72 -26.49 -6.86
C ARG A 214 2.78 -25.51 -7.56
N ILE A 215 2.85 -24.22 -7.23
CA ILE A 215 2.07 -23.16 -7.89
C ILE A 215 2.47 -23.07 -9.35
N ILE A 216 3.77 -23.02 -9.68
CA ILE A 216 4.22 -22.94 -11.09
C ILE A 216 3.79 -24.17 -11.89
N LYS A 217 3.83 -25.37 -11.30
CA LYS A 217 3.43 -26.61 -11.99
C LYS A 217 1.92 -26.81 -12.13
N ALA A 218 1.09 -26.09 -11.36
CA ALA A 218 -0.36 -26.23 -11.44
C ALA A 218 -0.88 -25.80 -12.83
N PRO A 219 -2.00 -26.34 -13.33
CA PRO A 219 -2.67 -25.80 -14.51
C PRO A 219 -3.28 -24.42 -14.22
N ILE A 220 -3.52 -23.64 -15.28
CA ILE A 220 -4.34 -22.41 -15.21
C ILE A 220 -5.75 -22.81 -15.61
N VAL A 221 -6.73 -22.53 -14.74
CA VAL A 221 -8.13 -22.93 -14.90
C VAL A 221 -9.01 -21.69 -14.77
N LYS A 222 -9.73 -21.31 -15.82
CA LYS A 222 -10.50 -20.05 -15.90
C LYS A 222 -11.65 -20.00 -14.89
N GLU A 223 -12.24 -21.15 -14.59
CA GLU A 223 -13.40 -21.32 -13.71
C GLU A 223 -13.10 -20.94 -12.25
N GLU A 224 -11.82 -20.96 -11.87
CA GLU A 224 -11.35 -20.53 -10.56
C GLU A 224 -11.27 -18.99 -10.44
N PHE A 225 -11.27 -18.26 -11.58
CA PHE A 225 -11.31 -16.80 -11.58
C PHE A 225 -12.74 -16.29 -11.45
N LYS A 226 -13.10 -15.77 -10.27
CA LYS A 226 -14.47 -15.33 -9.93
C LYS A 226 -14.78 -13.91 -10.39
N PHE A 227 -14.72 -13.69 -11.70
CA PHE A 227 -14.79 -12.38 -12.38
C PHE A 227 -15.91 -11.47 -11.87
N ALA A 228 -17.15 -11.97 -11.70
CA ALA A 228 -18.29 -11.14 -11.30
C ALA A 228 -18.14 -10.52 -9.91
N TYR A 229 -17.70 -11.30 -8.92
CA TYR A 229 -17.45 -10.81 -7.56
C TYR A 229 -16.28 -9.83 -7.53
N THR A 230 -15.24 -10.15 -8.29
CA THR A 230 -14.02 -9.35 -8.43
C THR A 230 -14.31 -7.97 -9.04
N LEU A 231 -15.16 -7.90 -10.06
CA LEU A 231 -15.42 -6.68 -10.82
C LEU A 231 -16.13 -5.59 -9.99
N THR A 232 -17.12 -5.95 -9.18
CA THR A 232 -17.83 -4.97 -8.34
C THR A 232 -16.91 -4.33 -7.30
N PHE A 233 -16.10 -5.15 -6.62
CA PHE A 233 -15.10 -4.64 -5.68
C PHE A 233 -14.02 -3.82 -6.38
N PHE A 234 -13.61 -4.27 -7.58
CA PHE A 234 -12.64 -3.57 -8.41
C PHE A 234 -13.11 -2.13 -8.70
N ILE A 235 -14.32 -1.93 -9.23
CA ILE A 235 -14.83 -0.60 -9.58
C ILE A 235 -14.84 0.32 -8.34
N ALA A 236 -15.41 -0.13 -7.22
CA ALA A 236 -15.48 0.67 -5.99
C ALA A 236 -14.10 1.06 -5.44
N SER A 237 -13.17 0.10 -5.42
CA SER A 237 -11.79 0.34 -4.94
C SER A 237 -11.00 1.28 -5.87
N GLN A 238 -11.30 1.30 -7.18
CA GLN A 238 -10.64 2.23 -8.10
C GLN A 238 -11.09 3.67 -7.90
N PHE A 239 -12.39 3.90 -7.71
CA PHE A 239 -12.88 5.24 -7.38
C PHE A 239 -12.24 5.77 -6.09
N PHE A 240 -12.13 4.93 -5.05
CA PHE A 240 -11.46 5.32 -3.81
C PHE A 240 -9.96 5.62 -3.99
N ASN A 241 -9.23 4.76 -4.70
CA ASN A 241 -7.78 4.93 -4.90
C ASN A 241 -7.46 6.15 -5.77
N LEU A 242 -8.29 6.45 -6.77
CA LEU A 242 -8.16 7.65 -7.59
C LEU A 242 -8.54 8.90 -6.81
N ALA A 243 -9.70 8.90 -6.14
CA ALA A 243 -10.18 10.05 -5.37
C ALA A 243 -9.20 10.46 -4.27
N SER A 244 -8.61 9.49 -3.54
CA SER A 244 -7.63 9.78 -2.48
C SER A 244 -6.31 10.40 -2.94
N ARG A 245 -6.02 10.39 -4.24
CA ARG A 245 -4.78 10.92 -4.83
C ARG A 245 -5.00 11.97 -5.93
N MET A 246 -6.26 12.23 -6.28
CA MET A 246 -6.63 13.16 -7.33
C MET A 246 -6.07 14.56 -7.07
N ASP A 247 -6.13 15.00 -5.82
CA ASP A 247 -5.63 16.32 -5.39
C ASP A 247 -4.14 16.50 -5.71
N LEU A 248 -3.32 15.48 -5.43
CA LEU A 248 -1.88 15.50 -5.75
C LEU A 248 -1.65 15.58 -7.26
N PHE A 249 -2.43 14.84 -8.06
CA PHE A 249 -2.32 14.87 -9.52
C PHE A 249 -2.76 16.21 -10.11
N LEU A 250 -3.83 16.82 -9.57
CA LEU A 250 -4.28 18.15 -9.97
C LEU A 250 -3.24 19.21 -9.62
N LEU A 251 -2.66 19.15 -8.41
CA LEU A 251 -1.57 20.05 -8.02
C LEU A 251 -0.37 19.90 -8.94
N SER A 252 0.01 18.67 -9.33
CA SER A 252 1.07 18.45 -10.30
C SER A 252 0.74 19.02 -11.69
N PHE A 253 -0.52 18.91 -12.13
CA PHE A 253 -1.00 19.42 -13.41
C PHE A 253 -0.95 20.95 -13.50
N PHE A 254 -1.31 21.64 -12.41
CA PHE A 254 -1.39 23.11 -12.36
C PHE A 254 -0.10 23.78 -11.86
N LEU A 255 0.62 23.17 -10.91
CA LEU A 255 1.82 23.68 -10.24
C LEU A 255 3.04 22.80 -10.55
N SER A 256 3.23 22.52 -11.84
CA SER A 256 4.27 21.61 -12.33
C SER A 256 5.68 22.02 -11.86
N LYS A 257 6.45 21.05 -11.33
CA LYS A 257 7.78 21.24 -10.69
C LYS A 257 7.85 22.23 -9.53
N SER A 258 6.71 22.67 -9.02
CA SER A 258 6.67 23.63 -7.93
C SER A 258 6.95 22.94 -6.58
N PRO A 259 7.72 23.58 -5.67
CA PRO A 259 7.94 23.08 -4.30
C PRO A 259 6.65 22.71 -3.55
N GLU A 260 5.54 23.37 -3.87
CA GLU A 260 4.20 23.19 -3.33
C GLU A 260 3.68 21.76 -3.53
N VAL A 261 4.02 21.11 -4.65
CA VAL A 261 3.67 19.70 -4.90
C VAL A 261 4.42 18.80 -3.92
N GLY A 262 5.67 19.13 -3.59
CA GLY A 262 6.46 18.45 -2.57
C GLY A 262 5.90 18.65 -1.17
N TYR A 263 5.52 19.89 -0.82
CA TYR A 263 4.94 20.19 0.48
C TYR A 263 3.62 19.45 0.70
N TYR A 264 2.75 19.46 -0.32
CA TYR A 264 1.48 18.73 -0.29
C TYR A 264 1.70 17.22 -0.29
N GLY A 265 2.62 16.70 -1.11
CA GLY A 265 2.94 15.27 -1.15
C GLY A 265 3.38 14.73 0.21
N LEU A 266 4.16 15.52 0.97
CA LEU A 266 4.55 15.18 2.33
C LEU A 266 3.37 15.27 3.31
N ALA A 267 2.56 16.33 3.25
CA ALA A 267 1.35 16.49 4.07
C ALA A 267 0.37 15.31 3.86
N GLN A 268 0.20 14.90 2.61
CA GLN A 268 -0.67 13.80 2.22
C GLN A 268 -0.25 12.48 2.89
N LYS A 269 1.04 12.21 3.13
CA LYS A 269 1.48 11.01 3.85
C LYS A 269 0.97 10.98 5.30
N ILE A 270 0.96 12.14 5.95
CA ILE A 270 0.48 12.29 7.32
C ILE A 270 -1.03 12.07 7.35
N ILE A 271 -1.77 12.72 6.44
CA ILE A 271 -3.22 12.59 6.29
C ILE A 271 -3.60 11.13 5.99
N LEU A 272 -2.91 10.47 5.06
CA LEU A 272 -3.15 9.08 4.70
C LEU A 272 -2.91 8.11 5.87
N THR A 273 -2.01 8.45 6.79
CA THR A 273 -1.79 7.65 8.02
C THR A 273 -3.00 7.71 8.94
N VAL A 274 -3.64 8.87 9.06
CA VAL A 274 -4.92 8.99 9.80
C VAL A 274 -6.03 8.23 9.06
N MET A 275 -6.09 8.32 7.73
CA MET A 275 -7.05 7.55 6.91
C MET A 275 -6.87 6.03 7.03
N ALA A 276 -5.65 5.54 7.26
CA ALA A 276 -5.42 4.11 7.52
C ALA A 276 -6.13 3.61 8.79
N SER A 277 -6.32 4.50 9.78
CA SER A 277 -7.11 4.20 10.99
C SER A 277 -8.59 4.05 10.66
N VAL A 278 -9.13 4.92 9.78
CA VAL A 278 -10.50 4.80 9.25
C VAL A 278 -10.68 3.47 8.53
N ALA A 279 -9.76 3.12 7.62
CA ALA A 279 -9.81 1.86 6.88
C ALA A 279 -9.80 0.63 7.81
N SER A 280 -8.98 0.67 8.87
CA SER A 280 -8.92 -0.41 9.87
C SER A 280 -10.25 -0.59 10.63
N ILE A 281 -10.89 0.51 11.01
CA ILE A 281 -12.22 0.49 11.64
C ILE A 281 -13.27 -0.06 10.67
N THR A 282 -13.30 0.42 9.43
CA THR A 282 -14.23 -0.06 8.39
C THR A 282 -14.08 -1.55 8.14
N GLN A 283 -12.85 -2.07 8.10
CA GLN A 283 -12.59 -3.51 7.92
C GLN A 283 -13.16 -4.37 9.06
N VAL A 284 -13.13 -3.86 10.30
CA VAL A 284 -13.68 -4.57 11.47
C VAL A 284 -15.20 -4.49 11.52
N LEU A 285 -15.78 -3.36 11.13
CA LEU A 285 -17.24 -3.15 11.19
C LEU A 285 -17.98 -3.75 9.99
N SER A 286 -17.35 -3.82 8.82
CA SER A 286 -17.98 -4.28 7.58
C SER A 286 -18.67 -5.66 7.71
N PRO A 287 -18.07 -6.69 8.35
CA PRO A 287 -18.73 -7.97 8.56
C PRO A 287 -19.99 -7.91 9.44
N ASN A 288 -20.08 -6.94 10.35
CA ASN A 288 -21.29 -6.74 11.16
C ASN A 288 -22.39 -6.12 10.32
N PHE A 289 -22.07 -5.12 9.50
CA PHE A 289 -23.02 -4.51 8.55
C PHE A 289 -23.60 -5.53 7.58
N SER A 290 -22.81 -6.50 7.12
CA SER A 290 -23.28 -7.57 6.24
C SER A 290 -24.27 -8.54 6.88
N LYS A 291 -24.37 -8.59 8.23
CA LYS A 291 -25.28 -9.48 8.96
C LYS A 291 -26.59 -8.80 9.37
N ILE A 292 -26.70 -7.50 9.17
CA ILE A 292 -27.84 -6.71 9.61
C ILE A 292 -29.08 -7.09 8.81
N LYS A 293 -30.16 -7.42 9.51
CA LYS A 293 -31.47 -7.72 8.92
C LYS A 293 -32.54 -6.72 9.30
N THR A 294 -32.36 -5.98 10.40
CA THR A 294 -33.38 -5.08 10.94
C THR A 294 -32.92 -3.63 11.07
N LYS A 295 -33.86 -2.68 10.98
CA LYS A 295 -33.56 -1.24 11.14
C LYS A 295 -32.95 -0.90 12.51
N GLN A 296 -33.31 -1.64 13.56
CA GLN A 296 -32.75 -1.45 14.89
C GLN A 296 -31.27 -1.86 14.95
N GLU A 297 -30.90 -2.97 14.30
CA GLU A 297 -29.51 -3.39 14.13
C GLU A 297 -28.71 -2.38 13.29
N ILE A 298 -29.30 -1.79 12.24
CA ILE A 298 -28.68 -0.69 11.47
C ILE A 298 -28.32 0.46 12.41
N MET A 299 -29.28 0.94 13.21
CA MET A 299 -29.05 2.09 14.10
C MET A 299 -27.99 1.76 15.17
N LYS A 300 -27.99 0.53 15.68
CA LYS A 300 -26.99 0.06 16.64
C LYS A 300 -25.60 0.06 16.03
N GLU A 301 -25.39 -0.60 14.89
CA GLU A 301 -24.07 -0.65 14.25
C GLU A 301 -23.63 0.73 13.74
N PHE A 302 -24.55 1.58 13.29
CA PHE A 302 -24.27 2.96 12.93
C PHE A 302 -23.73 3.78 14.11
N ARG A 303 -24.35 3.69 15.30
CA ARG A 303 -23.85 4.35 16.52
C ARG A 303 -22.46 3.85 16.91
N HIS A 304 -22.22 2.54 16.84
CA HIS A 304 -20.90 1.98 17.11
C HIS A 304 -19.87 2.50 16.09
N GLY A 305 -20.19 2.47 14.81
CA GLY A 305 -19.33 3.00 13.75
C GLY A 305 -19.01 4.47 13.93
N PHE A 306 -20.02 5.29 14.25
CA PHE A 306 -19.83 6.70 14.55
C PHE A 306 -18.86 6.92 15.72
N LEU A 307 -19.06 6.21 16.85
CA LEU A 307 -18.18 6.31 18.01
C LEU A 307 -16.73 5.92 17.69
N TYR A 308 -16.52 4.85 16.91
CA TYR A 308 -15.16 4.47 16.50
C TYR A 308 -14.53 5.50 15.56
N LEU A 309 -15.30 6.09 14.65
CA LEU A 309 -14.82 7.13 13.74
C LEU A 309 -14.53 8.47 14.44
N LEU A 310 -15.03 8.69 15.66
CA LEU A 310 -14.59 9.83 16.48
C LEU A 310 -13.10 9.77 16.81
N ILE A 311 -12.49 8.59 16.88
CA ILE A 311 -11.05 8.44 17.15
C ILE A 311 -10.20 9.09 16.05
N PRO A 312 -10.30 8.68 14.76
CA PRO A 312 -9.55 9.35 13.70
C PRO A 312 -9.96 10.81 13.51
N ALA A 313 -11.23 11.17 13.74
CA ALA A 313 -11.65 12.57 13.71
C ALA A 313 -10.94 13.41 14.80
N PHE A 314 -10.84 12.87 16.02
CA PHE A 314 -10.08 13.49 17.10
C PHE A 314 -8.58 13.59 16.76
N LEU A 315 -7.99 12.58 16.12
CA LEU A 315 -6.60 12.64 15.66
C LEU A 315 -6.37 13.78 14.66
N PHE A 316 -7.31 14.01 13.72
CA PHE A 316 -7.24 15.16 12.82
C PHE A 316 -7.30 16.49 13.58
N ILE A 317 -8.22 16.63 14.54
CA ILE A 317 -8.32 17.84 15.36
C ILE A 317 -7.05 18.05 16.20
N ALA A 318 -6.51 17.00 16.81
CA ALA A 318 -5.28 17.07 17.58
C ALA A 318 -4.08 17.48 16.70
N LEU A 319 -4.08 17.07 15.43
CA LEU A 319 -3.05 17.44 14.47
C LEU A 319 -3.06 18.94 14.17
N TYR A 320 -4.24 19.56 14.04
CA TYR A 320 -4.38 21.01 13.88
C TYR A 320 -3.69 21.80 15.00
N PHE A 321 -3.90 21.37 16.25
CA PHE A 321 -3.30 21.99 17.44
C PHE A 321 -1.83 21.61 17.67
N THR A 322 -1.27 20.71 16.86
CA THR A 322 0.13 20.30 17.01
C THR A 322 1.04 21.51 16.72
N PRO A 323 1.93 21.91 17.64
CA PRO A 323 2.79 23.08 17.44
C PRO A 323 3.71 22.95 16.22
N ASN A 324 4.03 24.07 15.57
CA ASN A 324 4.92 24.08 14.39
C ASN A 324 6.31 23.51 14.68
N TRP A 325 6.82 23.62 15.91
CA TRP A 325 8.11 23.06 16.28
C TRP A 325 8.17 21.54 16.13
N VAL A 326 7.05 20.83 16.31
CA VAL A 326 6.97 19.38 16.08
C VAL A 326 7.22 19.11 14.60
N PHE A 327 6.57 19.87 13.72
CA PHE A 327 6.80 19.78 12.29
C PHE A 327 8.23 20.14 11.92
N TYR A 328 8.86 21.16 12.52
CA TYR A 328 10.26 21.50 12.26
C TYR A 328 11.28 20.51 12.84
N LEU A 329 10.91 19.73 13.86
CA LEU A 329 11.76 18.66 14.37
C LEU A 329 11.82 17.51 13.36
N PHE A 330 10.66 17.14 12.80
CA PHE A 330 10.55 16.02 11.87
C PHE A 330 10.88 16.42 10.42
N PHE A 331 10.48 17.63 10.01
CA PHE A 331 10.69 18.21 8.69
C PHE A 331 11.76 19.29 8.77
N THR A 332 12.66 19.31 7.78
CA THR A 332 13.67 20.37 7.69
C THR A 332 13.01 21.72 7.41
N GLU A 333 13.72 22.83 7.65
CA GLU A 333 13.22 24.19 7.31
C GLU A 333 12.78 24.29 5.83
N LYS A 334 13.42 23.51 4.95
CA LYS A 334 13.05 23.40 3.53
C LYS A 334 11.60 22.96 3.31
N PHE A 335 11.00 22.23 4.26
CA PHE A 335 9.63 21.72 4.20
C PHE A 335 8.69 22.39 5.24
N ALA A 336 9.06 23.57 5.75
CA ALA A 336 8.29 24.29 6.76
C ALA A 336 6.82 24.52 6.35
N GLN A 337 6.55 24.77 5.06
CA GLN A 337 5.20 25.01 4.54
C GLN A 337 4.29 23.78 4.62
N THR A 338 4.84 22.57 4.69
CA THR A 338 4.04 21.35 4.89
C THR A 338 3.22 21.42 6.18
N ALA A 339 3.73 22.07 7.23
CA ALA A 339 3.01 22.22 8.49
C ALA A 339 1.68 22.96 8.31
N ALA A 340 1.66 24.01 7.49
CA ALA A 340 0.47 24.81 7.22
C ALA A 340 -0.55 24.06 6.35
N ILE A 341 -0.11 23.17 5.45
CA ILE A 341 -0.99 22.35 4.61
C ILE A 341 -1.59 21.18 5.39
N THR A 342 -0.85 20.64 6.35
CA THR A 342 -1.29 19.46 7.11
C THR A 342 -2.33 19.81 8.17
N LYS A 343 -2.26 21.02 8.72
CA LYS A 343 -3.24 21.56 9.66
C LYS A 343 -4.47 22.02 8.90
#